data_AF-A0A975ECA1-F1
#
_entry.id   AF-A0A975ECA1-F1
#
_cell.length_a   1.000
_cell.length_b   1.000
_cell.length_c   1.000
_cell.angle_alpha   90.00
_cell.angle_beta   90.00
_cell.angle_gamma   90.00
#
_symmetry.space_group_name_H-M   'P 1'
#
loop_
_entity.id
_entity.type
_entity.pdbx_description
1 polymer ?
#
loop_
_entity_poly.entity_id
_entity_poly.type
_entity_poly.pdbx_seq_one_letter_code
_entity_poly.pdbx_strand_id
1 'polypeptide(L)'
;MSSGDWKEMFDAAVDGNIPLLRYHLVAGVDANYQHPEYMCTPLVACILANQHEAAALLLEHGANPHLRSEIEAMTPLQAARHVGNPELIALIDPTQASAPPPPAPTRKRFFERWIGS
;
A
#
# COMPACT_ATOMS: atom_id res chain seq x y z
N MET A 1 -21.07 -4.05 -6.30
CA MET A 1 -19.91 -3.27 -5.81
C MET A 1 -19.28 -2.64 -7.02
N SER A 2 -19.16 -1.32 -7.02
CA SER A 2 -18.96 -0.50 -8.21
C SER A 2 -17.52 -0.62 -8.67
N SER A 3 -17.27 -0.98 -9.94
CA SER A 3 -15.92 -0.95 -10.50
C SER A 3 -15.26 0.44 -10.42
N GLY A 4 -16.05 1.49 -10.12
CA GLY A 4 -15.57 2.85 -9.85
C GLY A 4 -14.76 2.99 -8.56
N ASP A 5 -15.13 2.29 -7.48
CA ASP A 5 -14.50 2.51 -6.16
C ASP A 5 -13.03 2.07 -6.14
N TRP A 6 -12.73 0.95 -6.81
CA TRP A 6 -11.37 0.47 -7.03
C TRP A 6 -10.56 1.44 -7.88
N LYS A 7 -11.13 1.86 -9.02
CA LYS A 7 -10.41 2.69 -9.98
C LYS A 7 -10.05 4.03 -9.35
N GLU A 8 -10.98 4.65 -8.63
CA GLU A 8 -10.73 5.90 -7.90
C GLU A 8 -9.66 5.72 -6.82
N MET A 9 -9.65 4.61 -6.09
CA MET A 9 -8.57 4.29 -5.14
C MET A 9 -7.22 4.12 -5.84
N PHE A 10 -7.19 3.41 -6.97
CA PHE A 10 -5.99 3.19 -7.76
C PHE A 10 -5.40 4.51 -8.28
N ASP A 11 -6.24 5.33 -8.92
CA ASP A 11 -5.86 6.64 -9.43
C ASP A 11 -5.36 7.54 -8.28
N ALA A 12 -6.04 7.53 -7.13
CA ALA A 12 -5.60 8.27 -5.94
C ALA A 12 -4.22 7.81 -5.43
N ALA A 13 -3.90 6.51 -5.51
CA ALA A 13 -2.58 6.01 -5.12
C ALA A 13 -1.48 6.44 -6.09
N VAL A 14 -1.75 6.42 -7.40
CA VAL A 14 -0.80 6.83 -8.45
C VAL A 14 -0.56 8.35 -8.43
N ASP A 15 -1.62 9.13 -8.19
CA ASP A 15 -1.55 10.59 -8.12
C ASP A 15 -0.98 11.10 -6.78
N GLY A 16 -0.90 10.24 -5.76
CA GLY A 16 -0.49 10.64 -4.41
C GLY A 16 -1.56 11.40 -3.64
N ASN A 17 -2.84 11.25 -4.00
CA ASN A 17 -3.96 11.86 -3.29
C ASN A 17 -4.26 11.09 -2.00
N ILE A 18 -3.45 11.35 -0.97
CA ILE A 18 -3.52 10.67 0.33
C ILE A 18 -4.90 10.76 1.01
N PRO A 19 -5.60 11.91 1.02
CA PRO A 19 -6.94 11.99 1.60
C PRO A 19 -7.94 11.05 0.91
N LEU A 20 -7.94 11.01 -0.42
CA LEU A 20 -8.86 10.18 -1.19
C LEU A 20 -8.51 8.69 -1.07
N LEU A 21 -7.22 8.35 -1.17
CA LEU A 21 -6.74 6.99 -0.95
C LEU A 21 -7.15 6.48 0.44
N ARG A 22 -6.94 7.29 1.49
CA ARG A 22 -7.36 6.96 2.86
C ARG A 22 -8.86 6.73 2.96
N TYR A 23 -9.67 7.57 2.31
CA TYR A 23 -11.11 7.43 2.30
C TYR A 23 -11.56 6.05 1.77
N HIS A 24 -11.02 5.63 0.62
CA HIS A 24 -11.36 4.32 0.04
C HIS A 24 -10.87 3.15 0.90
N LEU A 25 -9.66 3.24 1.44
CA LEU A 25 -9.11 2.19 2.31
C LEU A 25 -9.93 2.04 3.62
N VAL A 26 -10.40 3.15 4.19
CA VAL A 26 -11.28 3.13 5.38
C VAL A 26 -12.69 2.63 5.02
N ALA A 27 -13.16 2.91 3.81
CA ALA A 27 -14.43 2.38 3.30
C ALA A 27 -14.39 0.86 3.03
N GLY A 28 -13.23 0.21 3.16
CA GLY A 28 -13.06 -1.23 3.00
C GLY A 28 -12.81 -1.68 1.56
N VAL A 29 -12.42 -0.75 0.68
CA VAL A 29 -11.91 -1.13 -0.65
C VAL A 29 -10.64 -1.95 -0.47
N ASP A 30 -10.55 -3.09 -1.16
CA ASP A 30 -9.42 -4.00 -1.04
C ASP A 30 -8.15 -3.38 -1.64
N ALA A 31 -7.16 -3.10 -0.79
CA ALA A 31 -5.85 -2.58 -1.16
C ALA A 31 -5.05 -3.52 -2.07
N ASN A 32 -5.42 -4.80 -2.10
CA ASN A 32 -4.81 -5.84 -2.94
C ASN A 32 -5.60 -6.14 -4.20
N TYR A 33 -6.71 -5.44 -4.45
CA TYR A 33 -7.51 -5.73 -5.62
C TYR A 33 -6.65 -5.59 -6.88
N GLN A 34 -6.82 -6.55 -7.78
CA GLN A 34 -6.17 -6.57 -9.06
C GLN A 34 -7.27 -6.58 -10.11
N HIS A 35 -7.30 -5.57 -10.97
CA HIS A 35 -8.30 -5.53 -12.04
C HIS A 35 -8.15 -6.81 -12.90
N PRO A 36 -9.22 -7.59 -13.17
CA PRO A 36 -9.09 -8.91 -13.82
C PRO A 36 -8.36 -8.88 -15.17
N GLU A 37 -8.45 -7.77 -15.90
CA GLU A 37 -7.84 -7.63 -17.23
C GLU A 37 -6.40 -7.10 -17.20
N TYR A 38 -6.06 -6.29 -16.20
CA TYR A 38 -4.75 -5.64 -16.13
C TYR A 38 -3.85 -6.34 -15.10
N MET A 39 -4.44 -6.88 -14.04
CA MET A 39 -3.75 -7.47 -12.90
C MET A 39 -2.67 -6.54 -12.32
N CYS A 40 -2.95 -5.23 -12.36
CA CYS A 40 -2.12 -4.21 -11.74
C CYS A 40 -2.38 -4.15 -10.23
N THR A 41 -1.37 -3.72 -9.47
CA THR A 41 -1.43 -3.61 -8.01
C THR A 41 -1.24 -2.15 -7.61
N PRO A 42 -2.07 -1.55 -6.74
CA PRO A 42 -1.94 -0.14 -6.36
C PRO A 42 -0.57 0.16 -5.77
N LEU A 43 -0.06 -0.79 -4.97
CA LEU A 43 1.22 -0.69 -4.29
C LEU A 43 2.38 -0.61 -5.29
N VAL A 44 2.37 -1.38 -6.38
CA VAL A 44 3.46 -1.30 -7.38
C VAL A 44 3.36 -0.01 -8.18
N ALA A 45 2.15 0.36 -8.62
CA ALA A 45 1.93 1.54 -9.43
C ALA A 45 2.33 2.84 -8.70
N CYS A 46 1.93 2.99 -7.43
CA CYS A 46 2.27 4.20 -6.65
C CYS A 46 3.78 4.29 -6.36
N ILE A 47 4.47 3.16 -6.15
CA ILE A 47 5.92 3.14 -5.96
C ILE A 47 6.63 3.64 -7.21
N LEU A 48 6.26 3.14 -8.39
CA LEU A 48 6.83 3.58 -9.67
C LEU A 48 6.51 5.06 -9.97
N ALA A 49 5.39 5.56 -9.47
CA ALA A 49 5.03 6.97 -9.51
C ALA A 49 5.74 7.84 -8.44
N ASN A 50 6.69 7.28 -7.67
CA ASN A 50 7.39 7.94 -6.54
C ASN A 50 6.47 8.41 -5.40
N GLN A 51 5.27 7.83 -5.27
CA GLN A 51 4.31 8.16 -4.22
C GLN A 51 4.57 7.33 -2.96
N HIS A 52 5.65 7.66 -2.26
CA HIS A 52 6.11 6.90 -1.08
C HIS A 52 5.10 6.93 0.08
N GLU A 53 4.42 8.07 0.29
CA GLU A 53 3.39 8.19 1.33
C GLU A 53 2.17 7.32 1.01
N ALA A 54 1.76 7.25 -0.26
CA ALA A 54 0.69 6.36 -0.70
C ALA A 54 1.07 4.88 -0.53
N ALA A 55 2.33 4.53 -0.83
CA ALA A 55 2.84 3.18 -0.63
C ALA A 55 2.82 2.79 0.86
N ALA A 56 3.25 3.69 1.74
CA ALA A 56 3.19 3.47 3.19
C ALA A 56 1.74 3.28 3.67
N LEU A 57 0.82 4.13 3.22
CA LEU A 57 -0.59 4.03 3.59
C LEU A 57 -1.22 2.72 3.12
N LEU A 58 -0.92 2.26 1.89
CA LEU A 58 -1.39 0.97 1.38
C LEU A 58 -0.87 -0.20 2.25
N LEU A 59 0.42 -0.19 2.61
CA LEU A 59 1.03 -1.21 3.48
C LEU A 59 0.40 -1.21 4.88
N GLU A 60 0.16 -0.04 5.47
CA GLU A 60 -0.54 0.11 6.76
C GLU A 60 -1.96 -0.49 6.73
N HIS A 61 -2.63 -0.41 5.59
CA HIS A 61 -3.96 -0.97 5.36
C HIS A 61 -3.96 -2.42 4.85
N GLY A 62 -2.82 -3.11 4.91
CA GLY A 62 -2.74 -4.55 4.63
C GLY A 62 -2.51 -4.90 3.16
N ALA A 63 -2.00 -3.96 2.36
CA ALA A 63 -1.46 -4.30 1.04
C ALA A 63 -0.32 -5.32 1.18
N ASN A 64 -0.33 -6.32 0.31
CA ASN A 64 0.62 -7.43 0.32
C ASN A 64 1.92 -7.00 -0.36
N PRO A 65 3.05 -6.92 0.39
CA PRO A 65 4.34 -6.50 -0.16
C PRO A 65 4.93 -7.49 -1.17
N HIS A 66 4.35 -8.68 -1.32
CA HIS A 66 4.79 -9.73 -2.24
C HIS A 66 3.90 -9.89 -3.46
N LEU A 67 2.78 -9.15 -3.55
CA LEU A 67 1.84 -9.29 -4.66
C LEU A 67 2.43 -8.68 -5.93
N ARG A 68 2.69 -9.52 -6.93
CA ARG A 68 3.26 -9.10 -8.21
C ARG A 68 2.21 -8.40 -9.07
N SER A 69 2.61 -7.27 -9.64
CA SER A 69 1.87 -6.57 -10.66
C SER A 69 2.25 -7.13 -12.03
N GLU A 70 1.28 -7.61 -12.80
CA GLU A 70 1.56 -8.26 -14.08
C GLU A 70 1.81 -7.24 -15.21
N ILE A 71 1.16 -6.07 -15.19
CA ILE A 71 1.41 -4.99 -16.18
C ILE A 71 2.88 -4.57 -16.16
N GLU A 72 3.40 -4.26 -14.98
CA GLU A 72 4.76 -3.78 -14.79
C GLU A 72 5.77 -4.93 -14.66
N ALA A 73 5.27 -6.18 -14.56
CA ALA A 73 6.04 -7.39 -14.33
C ALA A 73 6.92 -7.35 -13.07
N MET A 74 6.55 -6.55 -12.06
CA MET A 74 7.32 -6.30 -10.84
C MET A 74 6.55 -6.62 -9.57
N THR A 75 7.28 -7.07 -8.56
CA THR A 75 6.84 -7.05 -7.16
C THR A 75 7.08 -5.66 -6.54
N PRO A 76 6.40 -5.30 -5.43
CA PRO A 76 6.64 -4.05 -4.71
C PRO A 76 8.12 -3.84 -4.35
N LEU A 77 8.81 -4.90 -3.91
CA LEU A 77 10.24 -4.82 -3.59
C LEU A 77 11.10 -4.54 -4.83
N GLN A 78 10.79 -5.16 -5.98
CA GLN A 78 11.49 -4.88 -7.23
C GLN A 78 11.26 -3.44 -7.69
N ALA A 79 10.03 -2.94 -7.59
CA ALA A 79 9.70 -1.55 -7.91
C ALA A 79 10.44 -0.57 -6.99
N ALA A 80 10.47 -0.83 -5.68
CA ALA A 80 11.19 0.03 -4.71
C ALA A 80 12.70 0.05 -4.97
N ARG A 81 13.29 -1.09 -5.35
CA ARG A 81 14.69 -1.19 -5.80
C ARG A 81 14.94 -0.48 -7.12
N HIS A 82 14.01 -0.55 -8.06
CA HIS A 82 14.09 0.11 -9.36
C HIS A 82 14.10 1.64 -9.22
N VAL A 83 13.23 2.17 -8.35
CA VAL A 83 13.16 3.59 -8.03
C VAL A 83 14.35 4.04 -7.17
N GLY A 84 14.97 3.12 -6.42
CA GLY A 84 16.15 3.40 -5.61
C GLY A 84 15.80 4.08 -4.27
N ASN A 85 14.65 3.77 -3.69
CA ASN A 85 14.24 4.32 -2.39
C ASN A 85 14.58 3.35 -1.23
N PRO A 86 15.67 3.58 -0.47
CA PRO A 86 16.09 2.69 0.61
C PRO A 86 15.11 2.65 1.79
N GLU A 87 14.42 3.75 2.09
CA GLU A 87 13.43 3.81 3.16
C GLU A 87 12.22 2.93 2.84
N LEU A 88 11.76 2.99 1.59
CA LEU A 88 10.66 2.17 1.11
C LEU A 88 11.07 0.69 0.99
N ILE A 89 12.30 0.39 0.59
CA ILE A 89 12.83 -0.98 0.62
C ILE A 89 12.79 -1.54 2.05
N ALA A 90 13.23 -0.75 3.03
CA ALA A 90 13.17 -1.13 4.44
C ALA A 90 11.74 -1.29 4.96
N LEU A 91 10.79 -0.52 4.44
CA LEU A 91 9.38 -0.61 4.80
C LEU A 91 8.73 -1.89 4.26
N ILE A 92 9.08 -2.30 3.03
CA ILE A 92 8.53 -3.49 2.35
C ILE A 92 9.21 -4.77 2.85
N ASP A 93 10.53 -4.73 3.05
CA ASP A 93 11.33 -5.85 3.55
C ASP A 93 12.20 -5.39 4.73
N PRO A 94 11.67 -5.42 5.96
CA PRO A 94 12.40 -5.01 7.15
C PRO A 94 13.60 -5.90 7.46
N THR A 95 13.73 -7.09 6.86
CA THR A 95 14.91 -7.96 7.04
C THR A 95 16.14 -7.45 6.29
N GLN A 96 15.93 -6.61 5.26
CA GLN A 96 16.99 -5.93 4.51
C GLN A 96 17.40 -4.60 5.15
N ALA A 97 16.63 -4.11 6.14
CA ALA A 97 16.97 -2.90 6.87
C ALA A 97 18.16 -3.20 7.79
N SER A 98 19.35 -2.68 7.47
CA SER A 98 20.56 -2.76 8.31
C SER A 98 20.43 -2.05 9.68
N ALA A 99 19.24 -1.64 10.10
CA ALA A 99 18.96 -0.92 11.32
C ALA A 99 17.91 -1.69 12.15
N PRO A 100 18.01 -1.70 13.49
CA PRO A 100 17.03 -2.40 14.32
C PRO A 100 15.62 -1.90 13.99
N PRO A 101 14.64 -2.81 13.87
CA PRO A 101 13.30 -2.46 13.42
C PRO A 101 12.72 -1.36 14.32
N PRO A 102 12.05 -0.32 13.75
CA PRO A 102 11.22 0.54 14.58
C PRO A 102 10.23 -0.36 15.33
N PRO A 103 9.92 -0.07 16.61
CA PRO A 103 9.05 -0.92 17.40
C PRO A 103 7.79 -1.18 16.58
N ALA A 104 7.50 -2.48 16.36
CA ALA A 104 6.38 -2.95 15.56
C ALA A 104 5.18 -2.05 15.83
N PRO A 105 4.43 -1.57 14.82
CA PRO A 105 3.24 -0.80 15.06
C PRO A 105 2.41 -1.66 15.99
N THR A 106 2.34 -1.25 17.26
CA THR A 106 1.45 -1.88 18.22
C THR A 106 0.12 -1.76 17.53
N ARG A 107 -0.42 -2.88 17.08
CA ARG A 107 -1.77 -2.94 16.54
C ARG A 107 -2.61 -2.48 17.71
N LYS A 108 -2.81 -1.16 17.82
CA LYS A 108 -3.65 -0.59 18.85
C LYS A 108 -4.98 -1.25 18.54
N ARG A 109 -5.40 -2.13 19.44
CA ARG A 109 -6.78 -2.59 19.49
C ARG A 109 -7.59 -1.30 19.70
N PHE A 110 -7.93 -0.66 18.59
CA PHE A 110 -8.70 0.57 18.59
C PHE A 110 -10.12 0.32 19.14
N PHE A 111 -10.50 -0.96 19.25
CA PHE A 111 -11.76 -1.44 19.83
C PHE A 111 -11.89 -1.33 21.36
N GLU A 112 -10.88 -0.84 22.09
CA GLU A 112 -10.97 -0.70 23.57
C GLU A 112 -11.35 0.71 24.05
N ARG A 113 -11.80 1.60 23.15
CA ARG A 113 -12.35 2.93 23.52
C ARG A 113 -13.84 3.09 23.23
N TRP A 114 -14.55 1.99 22.98
CA TRP A 114 -15.99 2.02 22.68
C TRP A 114 -16.74 0.77 23.18
N ILE A 115 -16.36 0.27 24.34
CA ILE A 115 -17.21 -0.58 25.19
C ILE A 115 -17.03 -0.11 26.63
N GLY A 116 -17.70 0.98 26.99
CA GLY A 116 -17.59 1.57 28.32
C GLY A 116 -18.57 2.73 28.53
N SER A 117 -19.74 2.37 29.06
CA SER A 117 -20.91 3.18 29.50
C SER A 117 -21.97 3.47 28.45
#